data_AF-A0A843JR76-F1
#
_entry.id   AF-A0A843JR76-F1
#
_cell.length_a   1.000
_cell.length_b   1.000
_cell.length_c   1.000
_cell.angle_alpha   90.00
_cell.angle_beta   90.00
_cell.angle_gamma   90.00
#
_symmetry.space_group_name_H-M   'P 1'
#
loop_
_entity.id
_entity.type
_entity.pdbx_description
1 polymer ?
#
loop_
_entity_poly.entity_id
_entity_poly.type
_entity_poly.pdbx_seq_one_letter_code
_entity_poly.pdbx_strand_id
1 'polypeptide(L)'
;MNSFDMLALVLIILSGIITYSLRFGGLLIGNMLSKHKFIENLIKALPGTLLLSFIFPSIITEGIAGVISALSTGIIAKKTNNVLIALLVGMFIIIIFRNIL
;
A
#
# COMPACT_ATOMS: atom_id res chain seq x y z
N MET A 1 -15.00 -33.51 11.49
CA MET A 1 -14.41 -32.43 10.67
C MET A 1 -14.41 -32.92 9.24
N ASN A 2 -15.01 -32.17 8.32
CA ASN A 2 -14.99 -32.54 6.90
C ASN A 2 -13.54 -32.51 6.41
N SER A 3 -13.19 -33.36 5.44
CA SER A 3 -11.87 -33.38 4.82
C SER A 3 -11.43 -31.99 4.33
N PHE A 4 -12.37 -31.17 3.88
CA PHE A 4 -12.17 -29.77 3.49
C PHE A 4 -11.69 -28.86 4.65
N ASP A 5 -12.20 -29.05 5.87
CA ASP A 5 -11.80 -28.23 7.03
C ASP A 5 -10.36 -28.55 7.45
N MET A 6 -9.99 -29.84 7.40
CA MET A 6 -8.63 -30.30 7.70
C MET A 6 -7.62 -29.76 6.67
N LEU A 7 -7.99 -29.77 5.38
CA LEU A 7 -7.18 -29.20 4.31
C LEU A 7 -7.03 -27.68 4.44
N ALA A 8 -8.11 -26.97 4.79
CA ALA A 8 -8.07 -25.53 5.01
C ALA A 8 -7.11 -25.15 6.16
N LEU A 9 -7.16 -25.88 7.28
CA LEU A 9 -6.23 -25.70 8.40
C LEU A 9 -4.77 -25.93 7.98
N VAL A 10 -4.50 -26.99 7.23
CA VAL A 10 -3.15 -27.27 6.71
C VAL A 10 -2.67 -26.15 5.79
N LEU A 11 -3.54 -25.65 4.89
CA LEU A 11 -3.21 -24.56 3.99
C LEU A 11 -2.92 -23.25 4.73
N ILE A 12 -3.69 -22.90 5.76
CA ILE A 12 -3.47 -21.70 6.58
C ILE A 12 -2.13 -21.79 7.31
N ILE A 13 -1.82 -22.94 7.90
CA ILE A 13 -0.55 -23.17 8.59
C ILE A 13 0.61 -23.06 7.59
N LEU A 14 0.48 -23.71 6.42
CA LEU A 14 1.52 -23.68 5.39
C LEU A 14 1.71 -22.28 4.80
N SER A 15 0.63 -21.55 4.51
CA SER A 15 0.70 -20.17 4.04
C SER A 15 1.33 -19.26 5.10
N GLY A 16 1.05 -19.50 6.38
CA GLY A 16 1.68 -18.81 7.49
C GLY A 16 3.19 -19.05 7.51
N ILE A 17 3.62 -20.31 7.47
CA ILE A 17 5.03 -20.69 7.43
C ILE A 17 5.74 -20.02 6.25
N ILE A 18 5.19 -20.15 5.04
CA ILE A 18 5.77 -19.54 3.83
C ILE A 18 5.90 -18.02 3.99
N THR A 19 4.85 -17.35 4.48
CA THR A 19 4.86 -15.90 4.67
C THR A 19 5.94 -15.45 5.65
N TYR A 20 6.05 -16.12 6.80
CA TYR A 20 7.06 -15.78 7.80
C TYR A 20 8.48 -16.14 7.34
N SER A 21 8.67 -17.27 6.65
CA SER A 21 9.95 -17.65 6.06
C SER A 21 10.41 -16.63 5.02
N LEU A 22 9.50 -16.17 4.14
CA LEU A 22 9.81 -15.15 3.14
C LEU A 22 10.17 -13.80 3.77
N ARG A 23 9.45 -13.40 4.82
CA ARG A 23 9.76 -12.19 5.60
C ARG A 23 11.12 -12.29 6.28
N PHE A 24 11.42 -13.42 6.91
CA PHE A 24 12.71 -13.66 7.55
C PHE A 24 13.85 -13.64 6.53
N GLY A 25 13.69 -14.33 5.40
CA GLY A 25 14.66 -14.30 4.30
C GLY A 25 14.87 -12.90 3.75
N GLY A 26 13.79 -12.14 3.53
CA GLY A 26 13.85 -10.75 3.08
C GLY A 26 14.60 -9.83 4.03
N LEU A 27 14.44 -9.99 5.35
CA LEU A 27 15.19 -9.22 6.35
C LEU A 27 16.68 -9.58 6.36
N LEU A 28 17.02 -10.87 6.28
CA LEU A 28 18.41 -11.32 6.21
C LEU A 28 19.12 -10.79 4.96
N ILE A 29 18.50 -10.94 3.80
CA ILE A 29 19.03 -10.47 2.52
C ILE A 29 19.08 -8.94 2.50
N GLY A 30 18.04 -8.27 3.00
CA GLY A 30 17.99 -6.82 3.13
C GLY A 30 19.14 -6.27 3.97
N ASN A 31 19.45 -6.89 5.10
CA ASN A 31 20.59 -6.51 5.95
C ASN A 31 21.94 -6.74 5.24
N MET A 32 22.06 -7.78 4.42
CA MET A 32 23.27 -8.04 3.63
C MET A 32 23.46 -7.03 2.48
N LEU A 33 22.38 -6.71 1.76
CA LEU A 33 22.37 -5.77 0.63
C LEU A 33 22.53 -4.31 1.07
N SER A 34 22.03 -3.96 2.25
CA SER A 34 22.13 -2.60 2.81
C SER A 34 23.57 -2.20 3.19
N LYS A 35 24.56 -3.07 3.01
CA LYS A 35 25.99 -2.72 3.14
C LYS A 35 26.43 -1.66 2.12
N HIS A 36 25.74 -1.55 0.99
CA HIS A 36 25.99 -0.51 -0.01
C HIS A 36 24.98 0.63 0.11
N LYS A 37 25.46 1.86 0.30
CA LYS A 37 24.63 3.07 0.45
C LYS A 37 23.59 3.27 -0.67
N PHE A 38 23.94 2.93 -1.91
CA PHE A 38 23.03 3.03 -3.05
C PHE A 38 21.83 2.07 -2.92
N ILE A 39 22.12 0.81 -2.58
CA ILE A 39 21.09 -0.24 -2.45
C ILE A 39 20.20 0.04 -1.24
N GLU A 40 20.78 0.49 -0.12
CA GLU A 40 20.03 0.88 1.07
C GLU A 40 19.02 2.00 0.76
N ASN A 41 19.44 3.05 0.06
CA ASN A 41 18.55 4.14 -0.34
C ASN A 41 17.43 3.66 -1.28
N LEU A 42 17.75 2.75 -2.21
CA LEU A 42 16.78 2.18 -3.13
C LEU A 42 15.74 1.34 -2.37
N ILE A 43 16.16 0.47 -1.46
CA ILE A 43 15.28 -0.34 -0.60
C ILE A 43 14.37 0.56 0.26
N LYS A 44 14.89 1.64 0.85
CA LYS A 44 14.11 2.61 1.63
C LYS A 44 13.08 3.37 0.79
N ALA A 45 13.33 3.57 -0.50
CA ALA A 45 12.42 4.27 -1.40
C ALA A 45 11.28 3.36 -1.92
N LEU A 46 11.49 2.04 -1.97
CA LEU A 46 10.52 1.07 -2.52
C LEU A 46 9.11 1.17 -1.92
N PRO A 47 8.90 1.26 -0.60
CA PRO A 47 7.54 1.25 -0.05
C PRO A 47 6.70 2.41 -0.57
N GLY A 48 7.27 3.61 -0.60
CA GLY A 48 6.58 4.80 -1.10
C GLY A 48 6.31 4.75 -2.60
N THR A 49 7.29 4.31 -3.39
CA THR A 49 7.13 4.21 -4.85
C THR A 49 6.18 3.10 -5.27
N LEU A 50 6.16 1.97 -4.56
CA LEU A 50 5.18 0.89 -4.80
C LEU A 50 3.75 1.37 -4.51
N LEU A 51 3.53 2.03 -3.37
CA LEU A 51 2.22 2.63 -3.06
C LEU A 51 1.79 3.59 -4.17
N LEU A 52 2.69 4.49 -4.60
CA LEU A 52 2.39 5.41 -5.69
C LEU A 52 2.08 4.67 -6.99
N SER A 53 2.84 3.63 -7.35
CA SER A 53 2.62 2.83 -8.55
C SER A 53 1.28 2.08 -8.55
N PHE A 54 0.76 1.71 -7.38
CA PHE A 54 -0.57 1.08 -7.27
C PHE A 54 -1.71 2.10 -7.34
N ILE A 55 -1.52 3.27 -6.74
CA ILE A 55 -2.56 4.29 -6.68
C ILE A 55 -2.65 5.07 -8.01
N PHE A 56 -1.53 5.30 -8.69
CA PHE A 56 -1.46 6.04 -9.95
C PHE A 56 -2.43 5.55 -11.05
N PRO A 57 -2.50 4.24 -11.39
CA PRO A 57 -3.48 3.77 -12.36
C PRO A 57 -4.92 3.99 -11.88
N SER A 58 -5.18 3.85 -10.57
CA SER A 58 -6.50 4.11 -9.98
C SER A 58 -6.92 5.58 -10.12
N ILE A 59 -5.96 6.51 -9.97
CA ILE A 59 -6.19 7.95 -10.20
C ILE A 59 -6.53 8.22 -11.67
N ILE A 60 -5.78 7.61 -12.60
CA ILE A 60 -6.02 7.80 -14.04
C ILE A 60 -7.40 7.30 -14.44
N THR A 61 -7.85 6.16 -13.90
CA THR A 61 -9.18 5.61 -14.21
C THR A 61 -10.32 6.50 -13.75
N GLU A 62 -10.14 7.31 -12.70
CA GLU A 62 -11.15 8.29 -12.26
C GLU A 62 -11.03 9.66 -12.97
N GLY A 63 -9.99 9.85 -13.78
CA GLY A 63 -9.77 11.08 -14.55
C GLY A 63 -9.47 12.31 -13.69
N ILE A 64 -10.04 13.45 -14.08
CA ILE A 64 -9.76 14.76 -13.45
C ILE A 64 -10.16 14.77 -11.97
N ALA A 65 -11.25 14.10 -11.61
CA ALA A 65 -11.73 13.99 -10.24
C ALA A 65 -10.70 13.29 -9.32
N GLY A 66 -10.10 12.21 -9.81
CA GLY A 66 -9.07 11.46 -9.10
C GLY A 66 -7.82 12.31 -8.84
N VAL A 67 -7.36 13.07 -9.84
CA VAL A 67 -6.17 13.92 -9.71
C VAL A 67 -6.39 15.03 -8.68
N ILE A 68 -7.53 15.71 -8.73
CA ILE A 68 -7.88 16.79 -7.78
C ILE A 68 -7.95 16.22 -6.36
N SER A 69 -8.66 15.09 -6.16
CA SER A 69 -8.76 14.46 -4.85
C SER A 69 -7.40 14.01 -4.30
N ALA A 70 -6.57 13.39 -5.13
CA ALA A 70 -5.23 12.93 -4.73
C ALA A 70 -4.34 14.11 -4.30
N LEU A 71 -4.35 15.22 -5.05
CA LEU A 71 -3.61 16.43 -4.71
C LEU A 71 -4.12 17.06 -3.40
N SER A 72 -5.43 17.22 -3.25
CA SER A 72 -6.03 17.76 -2.03
C SER A 72 -5.71 16.89 -0.81
N THR A 73 -5.83 15.57 -0.95
CA THR A 73 -5.50 14.59 0.10
C THR A 73 -4.03 14.70 0.51
N GLY A 74 -3.12 14.76 -0.47
CA GLY A 74 -1.68 14.90 -0.19
C GLY A 74 -1.32 16.20 0.54
N ILE A 75 -1.93 17.31 0.14
CA ILE A 75 -1.72 18.62 0.79
C ILE A 75 -2.21 18.59 2.24
N ILE A 76 -3.39 18.02 2.48
CA ILE A 76 -4.00 17.96 3.82
C ILE A 76 -3.25 16.98 4.72
N ALA A 77 -2.83 15.83 4.18
CA ALA A 77 -1.99 14.88 4.92
C ALA A 77 -0.70 15.55 5.40
N LYS A 78 -0.04 16.34 4.53
CA LYS A 78 1.18 17.07 4.87
C LYS A 78 0.95 18.18 5.90
N LYS A 79 -0.17 18.91 5.82
CA LYS A 79 -0.46 20.05 6.70
C LYS A 79 -0.95 19.61 8.09
N THR A 80 -1.80 18.59 8.15
CA THR A 80 -2.51 18.20 9.37
C THR A 80 -1.79 17.09 10.14
N ASN A 81 -0.82 16.38 9.52
CA ASN A 81 -0.18 15.16 10.06
C ASN A 81 -1.18 14.07 10.51
N ASN A 82 -2.46 14.21 10.18
CA ASN A 82 -3.52 13.29 10.54
C ASN A 82 -4.10 12.65 9.28
N VAL A 83 -3.80 11.36 9.11
CA VAL A 83 -4.20 10.57 7.94
C VAL A 83 -5.72 10.46 7.84
N LEU A 84 -6.44 10.43 8.97
CA LEU A 84 -7.90 10.30 8.98
C LEU A 84 -8.59 11.51 8.33
N ILE A 85 -8.10 12.72 8.61
CA ILE A 85 -8.66 13.95 8.06
C ILE A 85 -8.38 14.02 6.55
N ALA A 86 -7.16 13.65 6.13
CA ALA A 86 -6.81 13.59 4.71
C ALA A 86 -7.69 12.60 3.95
N LEU A 87 -7.91 11.41 4.53
CA LEU A 87 -8.76 10.37 3.95
C LEU A 87 -10.20 10.84 3.79
N LEU A 88 -10.79 11.44 4.83
CA LEU A 88 -12.16 11.95 4.76
C LEU A 88 -12.30 13.01 3.68
N VAL A 89 -11.39 13.99 3.63
CA VAL A 89 -11.47 15.06 2.63
C VAL A 89 -11.31 14.52 1.20
N GLY A 90 -10.34 13.63 0.97
CA GLY A 90 -10.18 12.97 -0.33
C GLY A 90 -11.42 12.20 -0.77
N MET A 91 -12.00 11.44 0.15
CA MET A 91 -13.23 10.69 -0.08
C MET A 91 -14.41 11.61 -0.39
N PHE A 92 -14.61 12.68 0.38
CA PHE A 92 -15.68 13.66 0.14
C PHE A 92 -15.56 14.31 -1.23
N ILE A 93 -14.34 14.67 -1.67
CA ILE A 93 -14.11 15.25 -2.99
C ILE A 93 -14.53 14.26 -4.10
N ILE A 94 -14.16 12.98 -3.99
CA ILE A 94 -14.53 11.96 -4.98
C ILE A 94 -16.04 11.74 -5.00
N ILE A 95 -16.69 11.67 -3.82
CA ILE A 95 -18.14 11.48 -3.72
C ILE A 95 -18.88 12.65 -4.38
N ILE A 96 -18.45 13.88 -4.11
CA ILE A 96 -19.06 15.09 -4.69
C ILE A 96 -18.88 15.09 -6.21
N PHE A 97 -17.67 14.81 -6.71
CA PHE A 97 -17.40 14.75 -8.15
C PHE A 97 -18.22 13.67 -8.85
N ARG A 98 -18.39 12.51 -8.22
CA ARG A 98 -19.18 11.39 -8.77
C ARG A 98 -20.68 11.64 -8.74
N ASN A 99 -21.18 12.51 -7.87
CA ASN A 99 -22.59 12.84 -7.78
C ASN A 99 -22.97 14.06 -8.66
N ILE A 100 -21.98 14.86 -9.07
CA ILE A 100 -22.17 16.04 -9.93
C ILE A 100 -21.99 15.70 -11.42
N LEU A 101 -21.23 14.66 -11.75
CA LEU A 101 -20.98 14.17 -13.11
C LEU A 101 -21.78 12.89 -13.40
#